data_AF-A0A2V6V8K0-F1
#
_entry.id   AF-A0A2V6V8K0-F1
#
_cell.length_a   1.000
_cell.length_b   1.000
_cell.length_c   1.000
_cell.angle_alpha   90.00
_cell.angle_beta   90.00
_cell.angle_gamma   90.00
#
_symmetry.space_group_name_H-M   'P 1'
#
loop_
_entity.id
_entity.type
_entity.pdbx_description
1 polymer ?
#
loop_
_entity_poly.entity_id
_entity_poly.type
_entity_poly.pdbx_seq_one_letter_code
_entity_poly.pdbx_strand_id
1 'polypeptide(L)'
;MIMDNVVFDHEPPATLATMVIAFGGWIDAGRAATGALRHLVRDLPAERLARMDPEEFFVFTQERPEVRLRDDGDRDVHWPKSEF
;
A
#
# COMPACT_ATOMS: atom_id res chain seq x y z
N MET A 1 13.78 -17.38 7.63
CA MET A 1 14.30 -16.01 7.64
C MET A 1 13.07 -15.13 7.79
N ILE A 2 12.77 -14.71 9.02
CA ILE A 2 11.57 -13.92 9.28
C ILE A 2 11.84 -12.55 8.67
N MET A 3 11.01 -12.15 7.70
CA MET A 3 11.00 -10.77 7.21
C MET A 3 10.19 -9.98 8.24
N ASP A 4 10.85 -9.53 9.30
CA ASP A 4 10.22 -8.91 10.49
C ASP A 4 9.32 -7.70 10.14
N ASN A 5 9.50 -7.11 8.95
CA ASN A 5 8.81 -5.89 8.52
C ASN A 5 7.67 -6.15 7.52
N VAL A 6 7.26 -7.41 7.29
CA VAL A 6 6.13 -7.76 6.43
C VAL A 6 5.11 -8.59 7.20
N VAL A 7 3.88 -8.08 7.28
CA VAL A 7 2.75 -8.76 7.92
C VAL A 7 1.86 -9.34 6.83
N PHE A 8 1.78 -10.67 6.80
CA PHE A 8 0.90 -11.42 5.91
C PHE A 8 -0.49 -11.56 6.52
N ASP A 9 -1.52 -11.23 5.73
CA ASP A 9 -2.92 -11.45 6.09
C ASP A 9 -3.36 -12.87 5.69
N HIS A 10 -2.73 -13.46 4.66
CA HIS A 10 -2.98 -14.81 4.16
C HIS A 10 -1.68 -15.52 3.76
N GLU A 11 -1.71 -16.86 3.68
CA GLU A 11 -0.58 -17.64 3.16
C GLU A 11 -0.36 -17.33 1.67
N PRO A 12 0.87 -17.02 1.25
CA PRO A 12 1.17 -16.82 -0.17
C PRO A 12 0.83 -18.06 -1.00
N PRO A 13 0.25 -17.90 -2.21
CA PRO A 13 0.00 -19.04 -3.07
C PRO A 13 1.33 -19.69 -3.46
N ALA A 14 1.34 -21.03 -3.50
CA ALA A 14 2.54 -21.82 -3.82
C ALA A 14 3.15 -21.50 -5.19
N THR A 15 2.35 -20.92 -6.10
CA THR A 15 2.79 -20.49 -7.42
C THR A 15 2.21 -19.12 -7.78
N LEU A 16 3.08 -18.16 -8.05
CA LEU A 16 2.75 -16.83 -8.56
C LEU A 16 3.49 -16.64 -9.89
N ALA A 17 2.79 -16.81 -11.00
CA ALA A 17 3.40 -16.73 -12.33
C ALA A 17 3.69 -15.27 -12.75
N THR A 18 3.00 -14.30 -12.16
CA THR A 18 3.13 -12.87 -12.52
C THR A 18 2.83 -12.02 -11.30
N MET A 19 3.64 -10.99 -11.09
CA MET A 19 3.43 -9.95 -10.09
C MET A 19 3.45 -8.60 -10.80
N VAL A 20 2.44 -7.78 -10.55
CA VAL A 20 2.34 -6.41 -11.06
C VAL A 20 2.58 -5.46 -9.90
N ILE A 21 3.58 -4.60 -10.02
CA ILE A 21 3.94 -3.61 -8.98
C ILE A 21 3.84 -2.21 -9.58
N ALA A 22 3.28 -1.28 -8.80
CA ALA A 22 3.31 0.14 -9.09
C ALA A 22 3.82 0.90 -7.86
N PHE A 23 4.84 1.73 -8.05
CA PHE A 23 5.35 2.61 -7.00
C PHE A 23 4.79 4.01 -7.19
N GLY A 24 4.35 4.63 -6.09
CA GLY A 24 4.03 6.06 -6.07
C GLY A 24 5.28 6.93 -6.03
N GLY A 25 5.09 8.25 -6.17
CA GLY A 25 6.17 9.23 -6.04
C GLY A 25 6.83 9.55 -7.38
N TRP A 26 8.16 9.59 -7.40
CA TRP A 26 8.96 10.18 -8.49
C TRP A 26 8.67 9.59 -9.88
N ILE A 27 8.43 8.27 -9.97
CA ILE A 27 8.21 7.57 -11.25
C ILE A 27 6.75 7.56 -11.72
N ASP A 28 5.82 8.14 -10.96
CA ASP A 28 4.37 8.00 -11.17
C ASP A 28 3.70 9.31 -11.64
N ALA A 29 4.22 9.86 -12.73
CA ALA A 29 3.70 11.09 -13.33
C ALA A 29 2.20 10.95 -13.65
N GLY A 30 1.39 11.90 -13.18
CA GLY A 30 -0.06 11.87 -13.37
C GLY A 30 -0.76 10.68 -12.71
N ARG A 31 -0.08 9.97 -11.79
CA ARG A 31 -0.56 8.72 -11.18
C ARG A 31 -0.85 7.62 -12.21
N ALA A 32 -0.10 7.57 -13.30
CA ALA A 32 -0.33 6.61 -14.38
C ALA A 32 -0.19 5.15 -13.90
N ALA A 33 0.89 4.81 -13.21
CA ALA A 33 1.16 3.46 -12.74
C ALA A 33 0.26 3.09 -11.56
N THR A 34 0.21 3.93 -10.52
CA THR A 34 -0.64 3.61 -9.35
C THR A 34 -2.12 3.70 -9.69
N GLY A 35 -2.52 4.55 -10.63
CA GLY A 35 -3.88 4.62 -11.17
C GLY A 35 -4.29 3.37 -11.92
N ALA A 36 -3.42 2.86 -12.81
CA ALA A 36 -3.64 1.61 -13.53
C ALA A 36 -3.77 0.42 -12.55
N LEU A 37 -2.87 0.31 -11.57
CA LEU A 37 -2.96 -0.77 -10.58
C LEU A 37 -4.23 -0.66 -9.73
N ARG A 38 -4.63 0.54 -9.29
CA ARG A 38 -5.92 0.75 -8.59
C ARG A 38 -7.13 0.35 -9.45
N HIS A 39 -7.07 0.55 -10.76
CA HIS A 39 -8.12 0.10 -11.67
C HIS A 39 -8.18 -1.43 -11.75
N LEU A 40 -7.03 -2.10 -11.90
CA LEU A 40 -6.96 -3.56 -11.90
C LEU A 40 -7.49 -4.16 -10.60
N VAL A 41 -7.12 -3.63 -9.43
CA VAL A 41 -7.60 -4.12 -8.13
C VAL A 41 -9.12 -4.03 -7.99
N ARG A 42 -9.73 -2.93 -8.49
CA ARG A 42 -11.20 -2.78 -8.47
C ARG A 42 -11.91 -3.79 -9.35
N ASP A 43 -11.31 -4.14 -10.49
CA ASP A 43 -11.95 -5.00 -11.49
C ASP A 43 -11.64 -6.50 -11.27
N LEU A 44 -10.51 -6.82 -10.62
CA LEU A 44 -10.01 -8.19 -10.38
C LEU A 44 -10.22 -8.68 -8.94
N PRO A 45 -11.30 -8.24 -8.27
CA PRO A 45 -11.46 -8.18 -6.79
C PRO A 45 -10.27 -8.70 -5.99
N ALA A 46 -9.13 -8.00 -6.07
CA ALA A 46 -7.90 -8.48 -5.44
C ALA A 46 -7.96 -8.30 -3.92
N GLU A 47 -7.64 -9.36 -3.19
CA GLU A 47 -7.50 -9.33 -1.73
C GLU A 47 -6.05 -9.01 -1.35
N ARG A 48 -5.87 -8.26 -0.26
CA ARG A 48 -4.53 -7.91 0.24
C ARG A 48 -3.88 -9.17 0.81
N LEU A 49 -2.72 -9.55 0.29
CA LEU A 49 -1.91 -10.65 0.78
C LEU A 49 -1.08 -10.24 2.01
N ALA A 50 -0.47 -9.06 1.96
CA ALA A 50 0.42 -8.57 3.00
C ALA A 50 0.59 -7.04 2.98
N ARG A 51 1.19 -6.53 4.05
CA ARG A 51 1.62 -5.13 4.18
C ARG A 51 3.02 -5.04 4.75
N MET A 52 3.73 -3.99 4.37
CA MET A 52 5.03 -3.65 4.96
C MET A 52 4.85 -2.65 6.10
N ASP A 53 5.64 -2.78 7.16
CA ASP A 53 5.69 -1.79 8.24
C ASP A 53 6.23 -0.46 7.69
N PRO A 54 5.42 0.62 7.68
CA PRO A 54 5.86 1.87 7.08
C PRO A 54 7.00 2.56 7.84
N GLU A 55 7.22 2.27 9.12
CA GLU A 55 8.27 2.91 9.93
C GLU A 55 9.68 2.63 9.39
N GLU A 56 9.87 1.44 8.80
CA GLU A 56 11.15 0.99 8.26
C GLU A 56 11.42 1.50 6.83
N PHE A 57 10.39 1.96 6.11
CA PHE A 57 10.49 2.25 4.67
C PHE A 57 10.07 3.66 4.26
N PHE A 58 9.41 4.42 5.13
CA PHE A 58 8.99 5.79 4.85
C PHE A 58 9.70 6.81 5.73
N VAL A 59 10.18 7.88 5.10
CA VAL A 59 10.58 9.08 5.83
C VAL A 59 9.35 9.97 5.98
N PHE A 60 8.68 9.92 7.14
CA PHE A 60 7.39 10.61 7.35
C PHE A 60 7.45 12.14 7.27
N THR A 61 8.64 12.73 7.28
CA THR A 61 8.82 14.17 7.03
C THR A 61 8.75 14.52 5.54
N GLN A 62 8.97 13.54 4.66
CA GLN A 62 8.85 13.65 3.20
C GLN A 62 7.47 13.17 2.73
N GLU A 63 7.10 11.94 3.11
CA GLU A 63 5.78 11.34 2.81
C GLU A 63 4.90 11.41 4.05
N ARG A 64 4.11 12.48 4.15
CA ARG A 64 3.36 12.80 5.37
C ARG A 64 2.06 12.00 5.47
N PRO A 65 1.67 11.55 6.67
CA PRO A 65 0.35 10.99 6.89
C PRO A 65 -0.75 12.00 6.57
N GLU A 66 -1.83 11.53 5.94
CA GLU A 66 -3.04 12.33 5.73
C GLU A 66 -3.91 12.29 6.99
N VAL A 67 -4.36 13.45 7.46
CA VAL A 67 -5.32 13.55 8.58
C VAL A 67 -6.68 13.94 8.02
N ARG A 68 -7.72 13.17 8.36
CA ARG A 68 -9.12 13.49 8.06
C ARG A 68 -9.85 13.75 9.37
N LEU A 69 -10.68 14.80 9.39
CA LEU A 69 -11.58 15.08 10.50
C LEU A 69 -12.89 14.32 10.28
N ARG A 70 -13.34 13.63 11.32
CA ARG A 70 -14.64 12.96 11.36
C ARG A 70 -15.69 13.92 11.93
N ASP A 71 -16.96 13.64 11.65
CA ASP A 71 -18.09 14.50 12.05
C ASP A 71 -18.27 14.60 13.58
N ASP A 72 -17.76 13.62 14.33
CA ASP A 72 -17.70 13.59 15.80
C ASP A 72 -16.54 14.41 16.39
N GLY A 73 -15.68 14.99 15.55
CA GLY A 73 -14.50 15.74 15.94
C GLY A 73 -13.23 14.89 16.10
N ASP A 74 -13.31 13.57 15.92
CA ASP A 74 -12.14 12.69 15.95
C ASP A 74 -11.29 12.83 14.69
N ARG A 75 -10.04 12.37 14.80
CA ARG A 75 -9.06 12.38 13.71
C ARG A 75 -8.84 10.97 13.19
N ASP A 76 -8.97 10.81 11.90
CA ASP A 76 -8.54 9.62 11.19
C ASP A 76 -7.18 9.88 10.53
N VAL A 77 -6.18 9.08 10.90
CA VAL A 77 -4.81 9.25 10.40
C VAL A 77 -4.49 8.12 9.43
N HIS A 78 -4.29 8.48 8.16
CA HIS A 78 -3.87 7.56 7.12
C HIS A 78 -2.37 7.69 6.89
N TRP A 79 -1.64 6.70 7.40
CA TRP A 79 -0.21 6.56 7.19
C TRP A 79 0.10 6.13 5.75
N PRO A 80 1.24 6.57 5.17
CA PRO A 80 1.71 6.01 3.91
C PRO A 80 1.95 4.51 4.09
N LYS A 81 1.68 3.73 3.05
CA LYS A 81 1.65 2.26 3.13
C LYS A 81 2.05 1.60 1.83
N SER A 82 2.67 0.43 1.95
CA SER A 82 2.97 -0.48 0.86
C SER A 82 2.26 -1.80 1.15
N GLU A 83 1.37 -2.19 0.24
CA GLU A 83 0.49 -3.35 0.37
C GLU A 83 0.51 -4.14 -0.94
N PHE A 84 0.41 -5.46 -0.86
CA PHE A 84 0.32 -6.36 -2.00
C PHE A 84 -0.54 -7.57 -1.65
#